data_AF-A0A5N8TF70-F1
#
_entry.id   AF-A0A5N8TF70-F1
#
_cell.length_a   1.000
_cell.length_b   1.000
_cell.length_c   1.000
_cell.angle_alpha   90.00
_cell.angle_beta   90.00
_cell.angle_gamma   90.00
#
_symmetry.space_group_name_H-M   'P 1'
#
loop_
_entity.id
_entity.type
_entity.pdbx_description
1 polymer ?
#
loop_
_entity_poly.entity_id
_entity_poly.type
_entity_poly.pdbx_seq_one_letter_code
_entity_poly.pdbx_strand_id
1 'polypeptide(L)'
;QWVAPNDLQQQDSGERATALRNVDLVRLGMAGNLKGFQLQIANGDVVRGDEVDYNGQPAGYAKDAWEVQNYVSKHDNQTLWDNNQYKFPYAMPLSTRVRAQAVSLSTALLGQGVPFIHMGSELLRSKSMQRDSYDSGDWYNRVDFTQQTTQWDKGLPREDKDGYNWPMIETVIANHNSEAKPTPQAISNMDSYFNELVALRTSSGLFHLGQG
;
A
#
# COMPACT_ATOMS: atom_id res chain seq x y z
N GLN A 1 -4.74 -21.45 2.23
CA GLN A 1 -4.27 -20.75 1.02
C GLN A 1 -3.41 -19.56 1.48
N TRP A 2 -2.20 -19.37 0.95
CA TRP A 2 -1.22 -18.36 1.44
C TRP A 2 -1.28 -17.03 0.66
N VAL A 3 -1.91 -17.03 -0.52
CA VAL A 3 -2.05 -15.88 -1.41
C VAL A 3 -3.47 -15.83 -1.97
N ALA A 4 -3.94 -14.64 -2.32
CA ALA A 4 -5.22 -14.42 -3.02
C ALA A 4 -4.91 -13.84 -4.41
N PRO A 5 -4.69 -14.68 -5.44
CA PRO A 5 -4.37 -14.21 -6.78
C PRO A 5 -5.57 -13.46 -7.38
N ASN A 6 -5.31 -12.42 -8.16
CA ASN A 6 -6.37 -11.73 -8.90
C ASN A 6 -6.79 -12.52 -10.15
N ASP A 7 -7.90 -12.11 -10.76
CA ASP A 7 -8.54 -12.82 -11.86
C ASP A 7 -7.75 -12.76 -13.18
N LEU A 8 -6.71 -11.93 -13.25
CA LEU A 8 -5.83 -11.80 -14.42
C LEU A 8 -4.50 -12.53 -14.25
N GLN A 9 -4.19 -12.98 -13.04
CA GLN A 9 -2.98 -13.69 -12.74
C GLN A 9 -3.11 -15.15 -13.21
N GLN A 10 -2.21 -15.57 -14.09
CA GLN A 10 -2.08 -16.99 -14.44
C GLN A 10 -1.48 -17.73 -13.24
N GLN A 11 -2.06 -18.87 -12.85
CA GLN A 11 -1.54 -19.66 -11.73
C GLN A 11 -0.10 -20.08 -12.00
N ASP A 12 0.83 -19.63 -11.15
CA ASP A 12 2.24 -20.07 -11.17
C ASP A 12 2.67 -20.65 -9.81
N SER A 13 3.52 -21.67 -9.89
CA SER A 13 4.25 -22.29 -8.80
C SER A 13 5.15 -21.34 -7.98
N GLY A 14 5.58 -20.19 -8.54
CA GLY A 14 6.45 -19.22 -7.90
C GLY A 14 5.79 -18.20 -6.94
N GLU A 15 4.45 -18.17 -6.88
CA GLU A 15 3.70 -17.13 -6.14
C GLU A 15 4.01 -17.13 -4.64
N ARG A 16 4.05 -18.31 -4.03
CA ARG A 16 4.32 -18.44 -2.60
C ARG A 16 5.73 -17.98 -2.25
N ALA A 17 6.72 -18.36 -3.05
CA ALA A 17 8.11 -17.96 -2.83
C ALA A 17 8.26 -16.44 -2.92
N THR A 18 7.62 -15.82 -3.92
CA THR A 18 7.60 -14.36 -4.08
C THR A 18 6.90 -13.68 -2.91
N ALA A 19 5.76 -14.19 -2.46
CA ALA A 19 5.04 -13.64 -1.32
C ALA A 19 5.87 -13.72 -0.02
N LEU A 20 6.54 -14.84 0.23
CA LEU A 20 7.40 -15.01 1.39
C LEU A 20 8.62 -14.07 1.35
N ARG A 21 9.24 -13.89 0.18
CA ARG A 21 10.31 -12.91 -0.02
C ARG A 21 9.84 -11.48 0.25
N ASN A 22 8.62 -11.12 -0.19
CA ASN A 22 8.05 -9.80 0.10
C ASN A 22 7.78 -9.62 1.60
N VAL A 23 7.41 -10.68 2.32
CA VAL A 23 7.26 -10.64 3.78
C VAL A 23 8.60 -10.35 4.46
N ASP A 24 9.70 -10.93 3.99
CA ASP A 24 11.03 -10.64 4.54
C ASP A 24 11.39 -9.16 4.38
N LEU A 25 11.13 -8.58 3.21
CA LEU A 25 11.33 -7.14 2.95
C LEU A 25 10.45 -6.27 3.85
N VAL A 26 9.17 -6.60 4.02
CA VAL A 26 8.26 -5.87 4.89
C VAL A 26 8.72 -5.95 6.35
N ARG A 27 9.13 -7.13 6.83
CA ARG A 27 9.64 -7.32 8.21
C ARG A 27 10.91 -6.50 8.44
N LEU A 28 11.83 -6.49 7.47
CA LEU A 28 13.04 -5.67 7.54
C LEU A 28 12.70 -4.17 7.55
N GLY A 29 11.80 -3.72 6.67
CA GLY A 29 11.33 -2.33 6.65
C GLY A 29 10.65 -1.91 7.96
N MET A 30 9.84 -2.79 8.55
CA MET A 30 9.22 -2.58 9.86
C MET A 30 10.25 -2.51 11.00
N ALA A 31 11.40 -3.18 10.87
CA ALA A 31 12.52 -3.09 11.81
C ALA A 31 13.41 -1.85 11.59
N GLY A 32 13.00 -0.90 10.73
CA GLY A 32 13.77 0.31 10.44
C GLY A 32 14.76 0.16 9.30
N ASN A 33 14.62 -0.89 8.48
CA ASN A 33 15.42 -1.15 7.27
C ASN A 33 16.93 -1.06 7.48
N LEU A 34 17.39 -1.54 8.63
CA LEU A 34 18.75 -1.39 9.14
C LEU A 34 19.70 -2.40 8.48
N LYS A 35 20.93 -2.00 8.21
CA LYS A 35 21.98 -2.90 7.67
C LYS A 35 22.26 -4.06 8.62
N GLY A 36 22.42 -3.77 9.91
CA GLY A 36 22.87 -4.72 10.92
C GLY A 36 21.78 -5.59 11.54
N PHE A 37 20.50 -5.31 11.27
CA PHE A 37 19.40 -6.06 11.86
C PHE A 37 19.39 -7.51 11.34
N GLN A 38 19.32 -8.48 12.24
CA GLN A 38 19.28 -9.90 11.88
C GLN A 38 17.84 -10.40 11.88
N LEU A 39 17.46 -11.10 10.80
CA LEU A 39 16.16 -11.73 10.68
C LEU A 39 16.28 -13.12 10.04
N GLN A 40 15.40 -14.03 10.47
CA GLN A 40 15.21 -15.30 9.78
C GLN A 40 14.32 -15.06 8.55
N ILE A 41 14.86 -15.31 7.36
CA ILE A 41 14.19 -15.15 6.06
C ILE A 41 13.47 -16.45 5.63
N ALA A 42 12.70 -16.37 4.55
CA ALA A 42 11.80 -17.43 4.09
C ALA A 42 12.45 -18.81 3.87
N ASN A 43 13.74 -18.87 3.52
CA ASN A 43 14.47 -20.13 3.31
C ASN A 43 14.99 -20.76 4.62
N GLY A 44 14.80 -20.08 5.77
CA GLY A 44 15.21 -20.52 7.09
C GLY A 44 16.54 -19.94 7.57
N ASP A 45 17.31 -19.27 6.71
CA ASP A 45 18.59 -18.67 7.07
C ASP A 45 18.39 -17.41 7.94
N VAL A 46 19.35 -17.16 8.84
CA VAL A 46 19.44 -15.90 9.58
C VAL A 46 20.47 -15.03 8.88
N VAL A 47 20.02 -13.90 8.35
CA VAL A 47 20.85 -12.96 7.58
C VAL A 47 20.76 -11.55 8.17
N ARG A 48 21.74 -10.70 7.87
CA ARG A 48 21.66 -9.26 8.16
C ARG A 48 20.78 -8.56 7.13
N GLY A 49 20.26 -7.38 7.47
CA GLY A 49 19.43 -6.58 6.57
C GLY A 49 20.14 -6.22 5.25
N ASP A 50 21.46 -6.00 5.29
CA ASP A 50 22.26 -5.72 4.09
C ASP A 50 22.52 -6.95 3.20
N GLU A 51 22.15 -8.15 3.66
CA GLU A 51 22.23 -9.42 2.90
C GLU A 51 20.89 -9.80 2.25
N VAL A 52 19.80 -9.08 2.57
CA VAL A 52 18.49 -9.27 1.94
C VAL A 52 18.48 -8.56 0.59
N ASP A 53 18.14 -9.27 -0.49
CA ASP A 53 18.10 -8.70 -1.85
C ASP A 53 16.81 -7.93 -2.12
N TYR A 54 16.96 -6.68 -2.60
CA TYR A 54 15.92 -5.88 -3.20
C TYR A 54 16.36 -5.44 -4.61
N ASN A 55 15.91 -6.18 -5.62
CA ASN A 55 16.20 -5.93 -7.04
C ASN A 55 17.72 -5.80 -7.35
N GLY A 56 18.55 -6.68 -6.78
CA GLY A 56 19.99 -6.69 -6.98
C GLY A 56 20.78 -5.73 -6.06
N GLN A 57 20.12 -5.14 -5.06
CA GLN A 57 20.73 -4.22 -4.10
C GLN A 57 20.43 -4.67 -2.66
N PRO A 58 21.30 -4.32 -1.68
CA PRO A 58 21.00 -4.50 -0.26
C PRO A 58 19.69 -3.81 0.12
N ALA A 59 18.74 -4.57 0.64
CA ALA A 59 17.46 -4.04 1.10
C ALA A 59 17.66 -3.16 2.34
N GLY A 60 18.40 -3.66 3.35
CA GLY A 60 18.77 -2.91 4.54
C GLY A 60 19.93 -1.96 4.23
N TYR A 61 19.72 -0.67 4.45
CA TYR A 61 20.69 0.37 4.09
C TYR A 61 20.92 1.42 5.18
N ALA A 62 20.07 1.47 6.20
CA ALA A 62 20.17 2.47 7.26
C ALA A 62 21.08 2.02 8.39
N LYS A 63 21.70 2.99 9.08
CA LYS A 63 22.32 2.76 10.37
C LYS A 63 21.29 2.91 11.49
N ASP A 64 20.47 3.95 11.41
CA ASP A 64 19.47 4.27 12.42
C ASP A 64 18.08 4.37 11.79
N ALA A 65 17.04 3.99 12.53
CA ALA A 65 15.68 3.90 11.97
C ALA A 65 15.12 5.25 11.50
N TRP A 66 15.60 6.37 12.06
CA TRP A 66 15.17 7.71 11.64
C TRP A 66 15.67 8.11 10.24
N GLU A 67 16.65 7.41 9.68
CA GLU A 67 17.13 7.59 8.29
C GLU A 67 16.15 7.01 7.26
N VAL A 68 15.12 6.28 7.71
CA VAL A 68 14.18 5.54 6.87
C VAL A 68 12.81 6.18 6.93
N GLN A 69 12.28 6.52 5.75
CA GLN A 69 10.92 6.96 5.58
C GLN A 69 10.09 5.84 4.94
N ASN A 70 9.27 5.15 5.74
CA ASN A 70 8.41 4.07 5.26
C ASN A 70 7.10 4.63 4.71
N TYR A 71 6.72 4.20 3.51
CA TYR A 71 5.45 4.57 2.87
C TYR A 71 4.92 3.45 1.98
N VAL A 72 3.61 3.44 1.78
CA VAL A 72 2.91 2.54 0.83
C VAL A 72 2.15 3.29 -0.26
N SER A 73 2.18 4.63 -0.21
CA SER A 73 1.52 5.53 -1.15
C SER A 73 2.12 6.93 -1.03
N LYS A 74 2.16 7.67 -2.13
CA LYS A 74 2.65 9.06 -2.21
C LYS A 74 1.90 9.81 -3.31
N HIS A 75 2.25 11.08 -3.54
CA HIS A 75 1.59 11.91 -4.55
C HIS A 75 1.84 11.41 -5.98
N ASP A 76 3.05 10.98 -6.30
CA ASP A 76 3.37 10.29 -7.56
C ASP A 76 2.92 8.84 -7.54
N ASN A 77 2.70 8.30 -8.73
CA ASN A 77 2.09 6.98 -8.96
C ASN A 77 0.63 6.94 -8.47
N GLN A 78 0.01 5.77 -8.64
CA GLN A 78 -1.37 5.56 -8.21
C GLN A 78 -1.52 5.72 -6.69
N THR A 79 -2.70 6.13 -6.25
CA THR A 79 -3.02 6.10 -4.81
C THR A 79 -3.04 4.65 -4.30
N LEU A 80 -2.97 4.47 -2.97
CA LEU A 80 -3.10 3.14 -2.37
C LEU A 80 -4.39 2.44 -2.79
N TRP A 81 -5.53 3.16 -2.78
CA TRP A 81 -6.82 2.61 -3.18
C TRP A 81 -6.77 2.14 -4.64
N ASP A 82 -6.30 2.98 -5.56
CA ASP A 82 -6.25 2.67 -6.99
C ASP A 82 -5.29 1.51 -7.29
N ASN A 83 -4.09 1.52 -6.72
CA ASN A 83 -3.10 0.46 -6.89
C ASN A 83 -3.61 -0.89 -6.38
N ASN A 84 -4.35 -0.88 -5.27
CA ASN A 84 -4.97 -2.08 -4.72
C ASN A 84 -5.99 -2.71 -5.68
N GLN A 85 -6.75 -1.90 -6.44
CA GLN A 85 -7.75 -2.44 -7.35
C GLN A 85 -7.12 -3.13 -8.57
N TYR A 86 -5.91 -2.76 -8.98
CA TYR A 86 -5.17 -3.57 -9.97
C TYR A 86 -4.79 -4.96 -9.44
N LYS A 87 -4.68 -5.12 -8.13
CA LYS A 87 -4.05 -6.30 -7.49
C LYS A 87 -5.05 -7.21 -6.78
N PHE A 88 -6.25 -6.72 -6.46
CA PHE A 88 -7.25 -7.51 -5.76
C PHE A 88 -8.11 -8.33 -6.71
N PRO A 89 -8.56 -9.52 -6.27
CA PRO A 89 -9.60 -10.27 -6.95
C PRO A 89 -10.87 -9.44 -7.11
N TYR A 90 -11.56 -9.55 -8.23
CA TYR A 90 -12.82 -8.86 -8.52
C TYR A 90 -13.90 -9.17 -7.48
N ALA A 91 -13.98 -10.43 -7.06
CA ALA A 91 -14.93 -10.87 -6.04
C ALA A 91 -14.57 -10.47 -4.59
N MET A 92 -13.41 -9.80 -4.36
CA MET A 92 -13.04 -9.39 -3.01
C MET A 92 -14.04 -8.35 -2.47
N PRO A 93 -14.69 -8.59 -1.31
CA PRO A 93 -15.69 -7.66 -0.78
C PRO A 93 -15.10 -6.29 -0.43
N LEU A 94 -15.89 -5.23 -0.57
CA LEU A 94 -15.49 -3.86 -0.22
C LEU A 94 -14.90 -3.77 1.20
N SER A 95 -15.54 -4.40 2.17
CA SER A 95 -15.09 -4.41 3.57
C SER A 95 -13.70 -5.05 3.74
N THR A 96 -13.39 -6.09 2.96
CA THR A 96 -12.07 -6.72 2.95
C THR A 96 -11.03 -5.82 2.30
N ARG A 97 -11.37 -5.08 1.24
CA ARG A 97 -10.47 -4.11 0.60
C ARG A 97 -10.08 -2.97 1.54
N VAL A 98 -11.05 -2.46 2.31
CA VAL A 98 -10.81 -1.45 3.35
C VAL A 98 -9.85 -1.97 4.42
N ARG A 99 -10.05 -3.21 4.89
CA ARG A 99 -9.14 -3.83 5.85
C ARG A 99 -7.75 -4.04 5.27
N ALA A 100 -7.63 -4.45 4.00
CA ALA A 100 -6.36 -4.62 3.32
C ALA A 100 -5.61 -3.28 3.16
N GLN A 101 -6.32 -2.18 2.94
CA GLN A 101 -5.75 -0.83 2.97
C GLN A 101 -5.20 -0.47 4.36
N ALA A 102 -5.96 -0.75 5.43
CA ALA A 102 -5.48 -0.56 6.80
C ALA A 102 -4.25 -1.41 7.14
N VAL A 103 -4.23 -2.69 6.72
CA VAL A 103 -3.07 -3.57 6.87
C VAL A 103 -1.86 -3.02 6.11
N SER A 104 -2.06 -2.46 4.92
CA SER A 104 -0.96 -1.85 4.16
C SER A 104 -0.37 -0.65 4.93
N LEU A 105 -1.23 0.25 5.43
CA LEU A 105 -0.80 1.41 6.21
C LEU A 105 -0.15 1.02 7.54
N SER A 106 -0.59 -0.06 8.18
CA SER A 106 -0.03 -0.50 9.47
C SER A 106 1.44 -0.89 9.36
N THR A 107 1.89 -1.40 8.21
CA THR A 107 3.33 -1.73 8.00
C THR A 107 4.22 -0.49 8.09
N ALA A 108 3.76 0.65 7.58
CA ALA A 108 4.48 1.92 7.70
C ALA A 108 4.29 2.53 9.09
N LEU A 109 3.05 2.57 9.60
CA LEU A 109 2.70 3.23 10.87
C LEU A 109 3.25 2.54 12.11
N LEU A 110 3.34 1.21 12.12
CA LEU A 110 3.78 0.44 13.29
C LEU A 110 5.24 -0.02 13.18
N GLY A 111 5.92 0.30 12.08
CA GLY A 111 7.36 0.08 11.92
C GLY A 111 8.22 1.12 12.64
N GLN A 112 9.49 0.80 12.86
CA GLN A 112 10.46 1.66 13.57
C GLN A 112 10.86 2.91 12.77
N GLY A 113 10.80 2.84 11.43
CA GLY A 113 11.08 3.99 10.57
C GLY A 113 10.12 5.16 10.77
N VAL A 114 10.43 6.30 10.15
CA VAL A 114 9.54 7.47 10.11
C VAL A 114 8.39 7.18 9.14
N PRO A 115 7.13 7.09 9.61
CA PRO A 115 6.01 6.84 8.72
C PRO A 115 5.73 8.07 7.85
N PHE A 116 5.44 7.82 6.57
CA PHE A 116 4.95 8.83 5.64
C PHE A 116 3.62 8.38 5.04
N ILE A 117 2.64 9.28 5.10
CA ILE A 117 1.26 9.01 4.70
C ILE A 117 0.85 10.01 3.62
N HIS A 118 0.37 9.50 2.49
CA HIS A 118 -0.23 10.34 1.45
C HIS A 118 -1.63 10.80 1.91
N MET A 119 -1.88 12.11 1.91
CA MET A 119 -3.18 12.71 2.25
C MET A 119 -4.35 11.99 1.57
N GLY A 120 -5.34 11.57 2.37
CA GLY A 120 -6.53 10.86 1.93
C GLY A 120 -6.37 9.33 1.89
N SER A 121 -5.21 8.77 2.26
CA SER A 121 -5.07 7.31 2.40
C SER A 121 -6.02 6.75 3.48
N GLU A 122 -6.27 7.53 4.51
CA GLU A 122 -7.27 7.32 5.57
C GLU A 122 -8.71 7.44 5.07
N LEU A 123 -8.93 8.09 3.91
CA LEU A 123 -10.25 8.33 3.32
C LEU A 123 -10.50 7.51 2.05
N LEU A 124 -9.75 6.42 1.83
CA LEU A 124 -9.86 5.59 0.63
C LEU A 124 -9.68 6.40 -0.68
N ARG A 125 -8.81 7.42 -0.64
CA ARG A 125 -8.61 8.34 -1.76
C ARG A 125 -8.27 7.60 -3.03
N SER A 126 -9.01 7.92 -4.07
CA SER A 126 -8.75 7.56 -5.46
C SER A 126 -8.39 8.83 -6.24
N LYS A 127 -7.67 8.66 -7.35
CA LYS A 127 -7.51 9.65 -8.41
C LYS A 127 -8.06 9.12 -9.74
N SER A 128 -9.09 8.27 -9.68
CA SER A 128 -9.64 7.56 -10.84
C SER A 128 -8.57 6.83 -11.65
N MET A 129 -7.66 6.12 -10.97
CA MET A 129 -6.58 5.32 -11.56
C MET A 129 -5.40 6.12 -12.16
N GLN A 130 -5.36 7.45 -11.99
CA GLN A 130 -4.25 8.28 -12.46
C GLN A 130 -2.92 7.88 -11.80
N ARG A 131 -1.92 7.54 -12.61
CA ARG A 131 -0.55 7.33 -12.15
C ARG A 131 0.20 8.63 -11.93
N ASP A 132 -0.05 9.65 -12.75
CA ASP A 132 0.69 10.92 -12.69
C ASP A 132 -0.28 12.09 -12.79
N SER A 133 -0.75 12.55 -11.63
CA SER A 133 -1.84 13.52 -11.54
C SER A 133 -1.38 14.97 -11.32
N TYR A 134 -0.09 15.27 -11.51
CA TYR A 134 0.51 16.58 -11.21
C TYR A 134 -0.25 17.76 -11.84
N ASP A 135 -0.80 17.56 -13.03
CA ASP A 135 -1.53 18.54 -13.82
C ASP A 135 -2.87 17.95 -14.32
N SER A 136 -3.52 17.15 -13.49
CA SER A 136 -4.87 16.61 -13.75
C SER A 136 -5.99 17.46 -13.15
N GLY A 137 -5.65 18.64 -12.62
CA GLY A 137 -6.59 19.58 -12.01
C GLY A 137 -7.34 19.03 -10.79
N ASP A 138 -8.33 19.81 -10.35
CA ASP A 138 -9.11 19.49 -9.14
C ASP A 138 -9.97 18.25 -9.31
N TRP A 139 -10.49 18.01 -10.52
CA TRP A 139 -11.39 16.89 -10.83
C TRP A 139 -10.82 15.55 -10.34
N TYR A 140 -9.60 15.22 -10.76
CA TYR A 140 -8.96 13.95 -10.37
C TYR A 140 -8.29 14.00 -9.00
N ASN A 141 -7.83 15.17 -8.54
CA ASN A 141 -7.05 15.29 -7.31
C ASN A 141 -7.88 15.52 -6.04
N ARG A 142 -9.18 15.81 -6.18
CA ARG A 142 -10.08 16.15 -5.07
C ARG A 142 -10.03 15.11 -3.94
N VAL A 143 -9.90 15.61 -2.71
CA VAL A 143 -10.18 14.87 -1.48
C VAL A 143 -11.47 15.41 -0.90
N ASP A 144 -12.41 14.50 -0.65
CA ASP A 144 -13.73 14.86 -0.11
C ASP A 144 -13.75 14.68 1.41
N PHE A 145 -13.45 15.75 2.14
CA PHE A 145 -13.45 15.75 3.61
C PHE A 145 -14.85 15.62 4.24
N THR A 146 -15.93 15.68 3.44
CA THR A 146 -17.28 15.35 3.93
C THR A 146 -17.50 13.84 4.07
N GLN A 147 -16.51 13.03 3.64
CA GLN A 147 -16.52 11.57 3.66
C GLN A 147 -17.71 10.94 2.90
N GLN A 148 -18.29 11.65 1.94
CA GLN A 148 -19.44 11.15 1.17
C GLN A 148 -19.01 10.40 -0.08
N THR A 149 -17.90 10.81 -0.69
CA THR A 149 -17.46 10.28 -1.99
C THR A 149 -15.94 10.15 -2.08
N THR A 150 -15.48 9.43 -3.10
CA THR A 150 -14.07 9.44 -3.54
C THR A 150 -14.04 9.73 -5.04
N GLN A 151 -12.85 9.94 -5.61
CA GLN A 151 -12.69 10.07 -7.07
C GLN A 151 -12.56 8.72 -7.79
N TRP A 152 -13.01 7.62 -7.18
CA TRP A 152 -13.03 6.32 -7.86
C TRP A 152 -14.02 6.36 -9.02
N ASP A 153 -13.59 5.88 -10.19
CA ASP A 153 -14.45 5.74 -11.39
C ASP A 153 -15.09 7.09 -11.82
N LYS A 154 -14.25 8.11 -12.02
CA LYS A 154 -14.62 9.48 -12.47
C LYS A 154 -14.11 9.84 -13.87
N GLY A 155 -13.83 8.83 -14.67
CA GLY A 155 -13.24 8.97 -16.01
C GLY A 155 -11.86 8.32 -16.10
N LEU A 156 -11.44 8.02 -17.33
CA LEU A 156 -10.12 7.45 -17.57
C LEU A 156 -9.03 8.46 -17.24
N PRO A 157 -7.89 8.01 -16.70
CA PRO A 157 -6.70 8.84 -16.53
C PRO A 157 -6.27 9.56 -17.79
N ARG A 158 -5.45 10.60 -17.64
CA ARG A 158 -4.85 11.32 -18.76
C ARG A 158 -4.16 10.36 -19.75
N GLU A 159 -4.47 10.53 -21.03
CA GLU A 159 -3.98 9.67 -22.11
C GLU A 159 -2.45 9.69 -22.22
N ASP A 160 -1.83 10.87 -22.11
CA ASP A 160 -0.38 11.04 -22.23
C ASP A 160 0.42 10.31 -21.15
N LYS A 161 -0.23 9.94 -20.04
CA LYS A 161 0.39 9.26 -18.90
C LYS A 161 -0.01 7.81 -18.77
N ASP A 162 -1.25 7.48 -19.12
CA ASP A 162 -1.86 6.17 -18.82
C ASP A 162 -2.70 5.61 -19.99
N GLY A 163 -2.69 6.22 -21.17
CA GLY A 163 -3.46 5.75 -22.33
C GLY A 163 -3.21 4.28 -22.69
N TYR A 164 -1.97 3.82 -22.57
CA TYR A 164 -1.61 2.40 -22.75
C TYR A 164 -2.27 1.46 -21.74
N ASN A 165 -2.55 1.95 -20.52
CA ASN A 165 -3.18 1.19 -19.45
C ASN A 165 -4.72 1.23 -19.51
N TRP A 166 -5.33 2.07 -20.37
CA TRP A 166 -6.79 2.21 -20.43
C TRP A 166 -7.54 0.88 -20.61
N PRO A 167 -7.15 -0.04 -21.51
CA PRO A 167 -7.85 -1.33 -21.62
C PRO A 167 -7.84 -2.15 -20.33
N MET A 168 -6.73 -2.09 -19.58
CA MET A 168 -6.62 -2.72 -18.27
C MET A 168 -7.50 -2.02 -17.23
N ILE A 169 -7.49 -0.69 -17.21
CA ILE A 169 -8.30 0.11 -16.29
C ILE A 169 -9.78 -0.15 -16.50
N GLU A 170 -10.24 -0.15 -17.75
CA GLU A 170 -11.63 -0.45 -18.10
C GLU A 170 -12.02 -1.86 -17.64
N THR A 171 -11.15 -2.84 -17.88
CA THR A 171 -11.36 -4.21 -17.41
C THR A 171 -11.48 -4.26 -15.88
N VAL A 172 -10.57 -3.60 -15.16
CA VAL A 172 -10.56 -3.54 -13.69
C VAL A 172 -11.83 -2.88 -13.16
N ILE A 173 -12.20 -1.71 -13.69
CA ILE A 173 -13.39 -0.96 -13.26
C ILE A 173 -14.67 -1.75 -13.56
N ALA A 174 -14.77 -2.33 -14.75
CA ALA A 174 -15.96 -3.07 -15.18
C ALA A 174 -16.21 -4.35 -14.36
N ASN A 175 -15.16 -5.01 -13.89
CA ASN A 175 -15.30 -6.28 -13.17
C ASN A 175 -15.41 -6.11 -11.64
N HIS A 176 -14.82 -5.06 -11.04
CA HIS A 176 -14.94 -4.82 -9.60
C HIS A 176 -16.34 -4.39 -9.15
N ASN A 177 -17.20 -3.94 -10.06
CA ASN A 177 -18.59 -3.58 -9.78
C ASN A 177 -18.72 -2.60 -8.58
N SER A 178 -19.63 -2.89 -7.65
CA SER A 178 -19.80 -2.14 -6.39
C SER A 178 -18.69 -2.38 -5.37
N GLU A 179 -17.89 -3.45 -5.52
CA GLU A 179 -16.92 -3.84 -4.49
C GLU A 179 -15.73 -2.89 -4.41
N ALA A 180 -15.40 -2.18 -5.49
CA ALA A 180 -14.36 -1.15 -5.48
C ALA A 180 -14.91 0.27 -5.30
N LYS A 181 -16.21 0.47 -5.06
CA LYS A 181 -16.82 1.81 -4.88
C LYS A 181 -16.94 2.12 -3.38
N PRO A 182 -16.09 2.99 -2.80
CA PRO A 182 -16.19 3.35 -1.40
C PRO A 182 -17.54 3.98 -1.05
N THR A 183 -18.20 3.45 -0.04
CA THR A 183 -19.39 4.06 0.56
C THR A 183 -18.98 4.99 1.72
N PRO A 184 -19.85 5.92 2.16
CA PRO A 184 -19.55 6.75 3.33
C PRO A 184 -19.18 5.93 4.58
N GLN A 185 -19.86 4.80 4.80
CA GLN A 185 -19.53 3.90 5.89
C GLN A 185 -18.14 3.26 5.73
N ALA A 186 -17.76 2.88 4.51
CA ALA A 186 -16.42 2.33 4.24
C ALA A 186 -15.32 3.36 4.49
N ILE A 187 -15.56 4.62 4.09
CA ILE A 187 -14.64 5.75 4.34
C ILE A 187 -14.49 5.99 5.85
N SER A 188 -15.61 6.09 6.58
CA SER A 188 -15.61 6.27 8.04
C SER A 188 -14.94 5.11 8.78
N ASN A 189 -15.12 3.86 8.32
CA ASN A 189 -14.42 2.71 8.88
C ASN A 189 -12.91 2.81 8.68
N MET A 190 -12.45 3.21 7.48
CA MET A 190 -11.03 3.39 7.20
C MET A 190 -10.43 4.50 8.05
N ASP A 191 -11.11 5.63 8.18
CA ASP A 191 -10.71 6.75 9.02
C ASP A 191 -10.54 6.29 10.48
N SER A 192 -11.50 5.49 10.99
CA SER A 192 -11.41 4.90 12.32
C SER A 192 -10.19 3.97 12.48
N TYR A 193 -9.95 3.07 11.51
CA TYR A 193 -8.78 2.19 11.53
C TYR A 193 -7.46 2.96 11.50
N PHE A 194 -7.38 4.03 10.70
CA PHE A 194 -6.20 4.87 10.63
C PHE A 194 -5.93 5.57 11.97
N ASN A 195 -6.95 6.18 12.58
CA ASN A 195 -6.80 6.83 13.88
C ASN A 195 -6.41 5.84 14.99
N GLU A 196 -6.92 4.61 14.95
CA GLU A 196 -6.50 3.53 15.86
C GLU A 196 -5.01 3.20 15.69
N LEU A 197 -4.53 3.05 14.45
CA LEU A 197 -3.12 2.79 14.18
C LEU A 197 -2.20 3.93 14.64
N VAL A 198 -2.62 5.18 14.44
CA VAL A 198 -1.89 6.36 14.94
C VAL A 198 -1.85 6.37 16.46
N ALA A 199 -2.98 6.13 17.12
CA ALA A 199 -3.07 6.06 18.58
C ALA A 199 -2.14 4.96 19.13
N LEU A 200 -2.14 3.77 18.52
CA LEU A 200 -1.24 2.67 18.86
C LEU A 200 0.22 3.08 18.75
N ARG A 201 0.64 3.69 17.63
CA ARG A 201 2.02 4.17 17.47
C ARG A 201 2.44 5.12 18.59
N THR A 202 1.56 6.05 18.97
CA THR A 202 1.85 7.05 20.00
C THR A 202 1.72 6.53 21.44
N SER A 203 1.17 5.33 21.63
CA SER A 203 0.90 4.77 22.96
C SER A 203 2.17 4.33 23.70
N SER A 204 3.26 4.08 22.99
CA SER A 204 4.50 3.55 23.56
C SER A 204 5.73 3.94 22.76
N GLY A 205 6.80 4.29 23.48
CA GLY A 205 8.12 4.55 22.90
C GLY A 205 8.72 3.36 22.15
N LEU A 206 8.20 2.14 22.37
CA LEU A 206 8.64 0.92 21.69
C LEU A 206 8.36 0.93 20.18
N PHE A 207 7.46 1.78 19.69
CA PHE A 207 7.20 1.93 18.25
C PHE A 207 8.16 2.91 17.55
N HIS A 208 9.03 3.58 18.29
CA HIS A 208 9.94 4.59 17.76
C HIS A 208 11.24 4.67 18.60
N LEU A 209 11.97 3.55 18.65
CA LEU A 209 13.22 3.41 19.43
C LEU A 209 14.34 4.35 18.96
N GLY A 210 14.30 4.76 17.69
CA GLY A 210 15.19 5.78 17.11
C GLY A 210 16.58 5.28 16.74
N GLN A 211 17.26 4.54 17.61
CA GLN A 211 18.62 4.02 17.37
C GLN A 211 18.57 2.58 16.85
N GLY A 212 19.40 2.29 15.84
CA GLY A 212 19.49 1.00 15.16
C GLY A 212 20.74 0.18 15.50
#